data_AF-A0AAW0LBT4-F1
#
_entry.id   AF-A0AAW0LBT4-F1
#
_cell.length_a   1.000
_cell.length_b   1.000
_cell.length_c   1.000
_cell.angle_alpha   90.00
_cell.angle_beta   90.00
_cell.angle_gamma   90.00
#
_symmetry.space_group_name_H-M   'P 1'
#
loop_
_entity.id
_entity.type
_entity.pdbx_description
1 polymer ?
#
loop_
_entity_poly.entity_id
_entity_poly.type
_entity_poly.pdbx_seq_one_letter_code
_entity_poly.pdbx_strand_id
1 'polypeptide(L)'
;MLNMEVRQIFKTRSQIISYIRRFLESRDFMEVETPMMNMNAGGAAARMVKELTGGYKIKYHANGLNEDPIEIDFTPPFRRIDMIEELEKMANLNIPKDFSSDEANKYLKDVCTKYEIKCAPPETTARLLDKLVGHFLEETCTNPTFIINHPELMSPLAKWHRTKKGLTERFELFINKHELCNAYTELNDPVVQRQRFAEQLKDRQSGDDEAMALDETFCTALEYGLPPTAGWGLGIDRLTMLLTDSQNIKEVLLFPAMKPQDEPSAKGNAGA
;
A
#
# COMPACT_ATOMS: atom_id res chain seq x y z
N MET A 1 16.31 11.06 31.49
CA MET A 1 17.23 11.46 30.39
C MET A 1 16.40 11.63 29.14
N LEU A 2 16.58 12.73 28.40
CA LEU A 2 15.97 12.92 27.08
C LEU A 2 16.68 11.99 26.08
N ASN A 3 15.93 11.14 25.38
CA ASN A 3 16.48 10.28 24.34
C ASN A 3 16.78 11.12 23.10
N MET A 4 18.07 11.34 22.80
CA MET A 4 18.52 12.16 21.68
C MET A 4 18.26 11.50 20.32
N GLU A 5 18.22 10.17 20.26
CA GLU A 5 17.91 9.41 19.04
C GLU A 5 16.46 9.64 18.62
N VAL A 6 15.52 9.57 19.57
CA VAL A 6 14.09 9.87 19.34
C VAL A 6 13.92 11.28 18.77
N ARG A 7 14.65 12.28 19.31
CA ARG A 7 14.62 13.64 18.78
C ARG A 7 15.11 13.70 17.33
N GLN A 8 16.11 12.89 16.95
CA GLN A 8 16.63 12.85 15.60
C GLN A 8 15.64 12.21 14.62
N ILE A 9 14.92 11.16 15.03
CA ILE A 9 13.84 10.54 14.23
C ILE A 9 12.81 11.59 13.79
N PHE A 10 12.29 12.39 14.73
CA PHE A 10 11.28 13.40 14.40
C PHE A 10 11.83 14.58 13.59
N LYS A 11 13.13 14.92 13.73
CA LYS A 11 13.79 15.86 12.82
C LYS A 11 13.85 15.30 11.40
N THR A 12 14.26 14.04 11.23
CA THR A 12 14.28 13.36 9.94
C THR A 12 12.87 13.31 9.32
N ARG A 13 11.84 12.97 10.10
CA ARG A 13 10.43 13.03 9.66
C ARG A 13 10.04 14.41 9.12
N SER A 14 10.38 15.47 9.85
CA SER A 14 10.11 16.84 9.41
C SER A 14 10.85 17.19 8.11
N GLN A 15 12.10 16.74 7.96
CA GLN A 15 12.90 16.93 6.75
C GLN A 15 12.32 16.17 5.55
N ILE A 16 11.83 14.94 5.74
CA ILE A 16 11.11 14.15 4.72
C ILE A 16 9.92 14.93 4.18
N ILE A 17 9.02 15.38 5.06
CA ILE A 17 7.82 16.13 4.66
C ILE A 17 8.20 17.43 3.95
N SER A 18 9.15 18.18 4.52
CA SER A 18 9.61 19.45 3.94
C SER A 18 10.22 19.26 2.56
N TYR A 19 10.94 18.16 2.35
CA TYR A 19 11.52 17.82 1.06
C TYR A 19 10.43 17.52 0.02
N ILE A 20 9.46 16.68 0.38
CA ILE A 20 8.36 16.30 -0.52
C ILE A 20 7.58 17.53 -0.98
N ARG A 21 7.24 18.43 -0.05
CA ARG A 21 6.56 19.70 -0.35
C ARG A 21 7.33 20.52 -1.39
N ARG A 22 8.62 20.80 -1.13
CA ARG A 22 9.48 21.53 -2.08
C ARG A 22 9.59 20.82 -3.44
N PHE A 23 9.66 19.49 -3.44
CA PHE A 23 9.76 18.71 -4.68
C PHE A 23 8.51 18.86 -5.55
N LEU A 24 7.32 18.82 -4.95
CA LEU A 24 6.04 18.99 -5.63
C LEU A 24 5.81 20.46 -6.02
N GLU A 25 6.05 21.40 -5.13
CA GLU A 25 5.98 22.85 -5.41
C GLU A 25 6.87 23.24 -6.59
N SER A 26 8.09 22.68 -6.70
CA SER A 26 8.99 22.93 -7.83
C SER A 26 8.48 22.42 -9.19
N ARG A 27 7.34 21.71 -9.21
CA ARG A 27 6.64 21.18 -10.38
C ARG A 27 5.23 21.78 -10.52
N ASP A 28 5.01 22.93 -9.89
CA ASP A 28 3.75 23.67 -9.93
C ASP A 28 2.56 22.93 -9.33
N PHE A 29 2.80 21.96 -8.43
CA PHE A 29 1.73 21.39 -7.62
C PHE A 29 1.27 22.39 -6.57
N MET A 30 -0.05 22.55 -6.47
CA MET A 30 -0.69 23.32 -5.42
C MET A 30 -1.07 22.39 -4.27
N GLU A 31 -0.65 22.74 -3.06
CA GLU A 31 -1.10 22.04 -1.86
C GLU A 31 -2.56 22.38 -1.56
N VAL A 32 -3.34 21.36 -1.23
CA VAL A 32 -4.77 21.48 -0.91
C VAL A 32 -5.08 20.69 0.35
N GLU A 33 -6.07 21.15 1.11
CA GLU A 33 -6.64 20.41 2.23
C GLU A 33 -8.04 19.92 1.82
N THR A 34 -8.26 18.60 1.89
CA THR A 34 -9.57 17.99 1.66
C THR A 34 -10.21 17.60 3.00
N PRO A 35 -11.54 17.50 3.11
CA PRO A 35 -12.20 17.07 4.34
C PRO A 35 -11.63 15.75 4.87
N MET A 36 -11.06 15.76 6.08
CA MET A 36 -10.41 14.58 6.69
C MET A 36 -11.39 13.48 7.13
N MET A 37 -12.70 13.73 7.07
CA MET A 37 -13.71 12.67 7.16
C MET A 37 -13.82 11.89 5.84
N ASN A 38 -12.70 11.61 5.17
CA ASN A 38 -12.50 10.58 4.14
C ASN A 38 -10.98 10.44 3.83
N MET A 39 -10.52 9.20 3.61
CA MET A 39 -9.11 8.74 3.64
C MET A 39 -8.40 8.77 2.26
N ASN A 40 -7.10 9.15 2.24
CA ASN A 40 -5.96 8.67 1.38
C ASN A 40 -5.11 9.77 0.68
N ALA A 41 -3.76 9.68 0.72
CA ALA A 41 -2.81 10.62 0.07
C ALA A 41 -1.36 10.07 -0.16
N GLY A 42 -0.53 10.77 -0.97
CA GLY A 42 0.92 10.49 -1.15
C GLY A 42 1.83 11.48 -1.90
N GLY A 43 3.11 11.64 -1.44
CA GLY A 43 4.26 11.32 -2.32
C GLY A 43 5.55 12.15 -2.66
N ALA A 44 6.80 11.66 -2.37
CA ALA A 44 8.06 11.56 -3.22
C ALA A 44 9.22 10.78 -2.50
N ALA A 45 10.04 9.91 -3.17
CA ALA A 45 11.04 9.05 -2.46
C ALA A 45 12.54 9.08 -2.91
N ALA A 46 12.87 8.95 -4.20
CA ALA A 46 14.27 8.62 -4.59
C ALA A 46 15.29 9.77 -4.44
N ARG A 47 14.95 10.99 -4.86
CA ARG A 47 15.85 12.16 -4.76
C ARG A 47 16.02 12.63 -3.31
N MET A 48 15.05 12.29 -2.47
CA MET A 48 15.05 12.57 -1.03
C MET A 48 16.10 11.78 -0.27
N VAL A 49 16.26 10.48 -0.56
CA VAL A 49 17.25 9.62 0.13
C VAL A 49 18.64 10.24 0.02
N LYS A 50 19.06 10.64 -1.18
CA LYS A 50 20.34 11.31 -1.41
C LYS A 50 20.52 12.58 -0.59
N GLU A 51 19.48 13.41 -0.51
CA GLU A 51 19.53 14.69 0.20
C GLU A 51 19.59 14.51 1.72
N LEU A 52 18.94 13.47 2.25
CA LEU A 52 18.87 13.20 3.69
C LEU A 52 20.05 12.37 4.22
N THR A 53 20.52 11.38 3.46
CA THR A 53 21.53 10.41 3.93
C THR A 53 22.91 10.66 3.34
N GLY A 54 23.04 11.58 2.36
CA GLY A 54 24.29 11.83 1.64
C GLY A 54 24.64 10.79 0.57
N GLY A 55 23.78 9.78 0.35
CA GLY A 55 23.99 8.70 -0.62
C GLY A 55 22.71 8.00 -1.07
N TYR A 56 22.83 7.02 -1.96
CA TYR A 56 21.68 6.21 -2.45
C TYR A 56 21.53 4.89 -1.70
N LYS A 57 22.43 4.58 -0.78
CA LYS A 57 22.44 3.32 -0.04
C LYS A 57 22.16 3.61 1.43
N ILE A 58 21.31 2.80 2.04
CA ILE A 58 21.05 2.82 3.48
C ILE A 58 21.29 1.42 4.06
N LYS A 59 21.71 1.39 5.32
CA LYS A 59 21.73 0.17 6.13
C LYS A 59 20.42 0.11 6.91
N TYR A 60 19.74 -1.02 6.85
CA TYR A 60 18.48 -1.26 7.55
C TYR A 60 18.52 -2.61 8.26
N HIS A 61 18.12 -2.67 9.52
CA HIS A 61 18.07 -3.91 10.28
C HIS A 61 16.68 -4.53 10.11
N ALA A 62 16.48 -5.38 9.09
CA ALA A 62 15.16 -5.94 8.80
C ALA A 62 14.66 -6.96 9.84
N ASN A 63 15.55 -7.64 10.54
CA ASN A 63 15.24 -8.79 11.40
C ASN A 63 15.49 -8.55 12.90
N GLY A 64 15.77 -7.31 13.30
CA GLY A 64 16.15 -6.98 14.68
C GLY A 64 17.48 -6.24 14.75
N LEU A 65 17.62 -5.32 15.71
CA LEU A 65 18.86 -4.54 15.93
C LEU A 65 20.09 -5.41 16.28
N ASN A 66 19.88 -6.70 16.54
CA ASN A 66 20.92 -7.66 16.91
C ASN A 66 21.41 -8.51 15.72
N GLU A 67 20.79 -8.39 14.54
CA GLU A 67 21.24 -9.06 13.31
C GLU A 67 22.06 -8.12 12.43
N ASP A 68 22.76 -8.65 11.43
CA ASP A 68 23.52 -7.82 10.49
C ASP A 68 22.57 -6.94 9.64
N PRO A 69 22.92 -5.66 9.40
CA PRO A 69 22.11 -4.78 8.58
C PRO A 69 22.10 -5.23 7.12
N ILE A 70 20.92 -5.21 6.51
CA ILE A 70 20.77 -5.34 5.06
C ILE A 70 21.08 -4.00 4.39
N GLU A 71 21.73 -4.04 3.23
CA GLU A 71 21.93 -2.85 2.40
C GLU A 71 20.75 -2.71 1.44
N ILE A 72 20.08 -1.55 1.46
CA ILE A 72 19.02 -1.21 0.51
C ILE A 72 19.55 -0.16 -0.47
N ASP A 73 19.52 -0.50 -1.76
CA ASP A 73 20.02 0.34 -2.84
C ASP A 73 18.88 1.10 -3.55
N PHE A 74 18.88 2.42 -3.43
CA PHE A 74 17.94 3.35 -4.07
C PHE A 74 18.47 3.93 -5.38
N THR A 75 19.46 3.30 -6.03
CA THR A 75 19.96 3.71 -7.34
C THR A 75 18.91 3.42 -8.43
N PRO A 76 18.40 4.43 -9.16
CA PRO A 76 17.48 4.20 -10.27
C PRO A 76 18.22 3.67 -11.51
N PRO A 77 17.52 2.99 -12.45
CA PRO A 77 16.10 2.65 -12.43
C PRO A 77 15.77 1.48 -11.49
N PHE A 78 14.62 1.56 -10.82
CA PHE A 78 14.14 0.50 -9.94
C PHE A 78 13.63 -0.71 -10.73
N ARG A 79 13.75 -1.89 -10.11
CA ARG A 79 13.23 -3.16 -10.67
C ARG A 79 11.73 -3.03 -10.90
N ARG A 80 11.22 -3.60 -12.00
CA ARG A 80 9.79 -3.65 -12.33
C ARG A 80 9.39 -5.10 -12.57
N ILE A 81 8.32 -5.55 -11.95
CA ILE A 81 7.77 -6.90 -12.12
C ILE A 81 6.27 -6.82 -12.38
N ASP A 82 5.79 -7.60 -13.33
CA ASP A 82 4.36 -7.72 -13.63
C ASP A 82 3.72 -8.67 -12.61
N MET A 83 2.64 -8.22 -11.96
CA MET A 83 2.03 -8.93 -10.84
C MET A 83 1.65 -10.38 -11.19
N ILE A 84 0.96 -10.58 -12.31
CA ILE A 84 0.43 -11.91 -12.66
C ILE A 84 1.52 -12.77 -13.27
N GLU A 85 2.30 -12.23 -14.21
CA GLU A 85 3.34 -13.01 -14.88
C GLU A 85 4.44 -13.47 -13.90
N GLU A 86 4.80 -12.64 -12.92
CA GLU A 86 5.79 -13.01 -11.92
C GLU A 86 5.21 -13.98 -10.89
N LEU A 87 3.93 -13.83 -10.51
CA LEU A 87 3.26 -14.76 -9.61
C LEU A 87 3.16 -16.17 -10.24
N GLU A 88 2.81 -16.25 -11.53
CA GLU A 88 2.77 -17.51 -12.27
C GLU A 88 4.13 -18.20 -12.31
N LYS A 89 5.22 -17.44 -12.56
CA LYS A 89 6.58 -17.97 -12.58
C LYS A 89 7.04 -18.45 -11.20
N MET A 90 6.83 -17.65 -10.16
CA MET A 90 7.31 -17.93 -8.81
C MET A 90 6.58 -19.10 -8.16
N ALA A 91 5.25 -19.15 -8.34
CA ALA A 91 4.43 -20.20 -7.76
C ALA A 91 4.25 -21.42 -8.69
N ASN A 92 4.79 -21.37 -9.92
CA ASN A 92 4.59 -22.38 -10.97
C ASN A 92 3.10 -22.68 -11.18
N LEU A 93 2.33 -21.61 -11.41
CA LEU A 93 0.87 -21.62 -11.57
C LEU A 93 0.47 -21.20 -12.98
N ASN A 94 -0.78 -21.51 -13.35
CA ASN A 94 -1.40 -21.06 -14.57
C ASN A 94 -2.73 -20.42 -14.18
N ILE A 95 -2.70 -19.12 -13.91
CA ILE A 95 -3.83 -18.43 -13.29
C ILE A 95 -4.87 -18.14 -14.38
N PRO A 96 -6.14 -18.52 -14.19
CA PRO A 96 -7.20 -18.18 -15.13
C PRO A 96 -7.25 -16.67 -15.39
N LYS A 97 -7.26 -16.27 -16.66
CA LYS A 97 -7.27 -14.86 -17.06
C LYS A 97 -8.63 -14.17 -16.82
N ASP A 98 -9.69 -14.96 -16.69
CA ASP A 98 -11.00 -14.45 -16.32
C ASP A 98 -11.18 -14.49 -14.80
N PHE A 99 -10.69 -13.43 -14.15
CA PHE A 99 -10.68 -13.37 -12.69
C PHE A 99 -12.08 -13.16 -12.06
N SER A 100 -13.09 -12.83 -12.87
CA SER A 100 -14.47 -12.64 -12.41
C SER A 100 -15.25 -13.95 -12.34
N SER A 101 -14.65 -15.07 -12.76
CA SER A 101 -15.28 -16.39 -12.79
C SER A 101 -15.18 -17.13 -11.45
N ASP A 102 -16.20 -17.93 -11.12
CA ASP A 102 -16.20 -18.77 -9.92
C ASP A 102 -15.07 -19.83 -9.98
N GLU A 103 -14.72 -20.27 -11.20
CA GLU A 103 -13.59 -21.17 -11.45
C GLU A 103 -12.26 -20.55 -11.04
N ALA A 104 -12.05 -19.26 -11.34
CA ALA A 104 -10.84 -18.55 -10.93
C ALA A 104 -10.77 -18.40 -9.40
N ASN A 105 -11.88 -18.07 -8.75
CA ASN A 105 -11.93 -17.99 -7.29
C ASN A 105 -11.57 -19.33 -6.65
N LYS A 106 -12.20 -20.41 -7.11
CA LYS A 106 -11.93 -21.77 -6.62
C LYS A 106 -10.48 -22.18 -6.84
N TYR A 107 -9.93 -21.92 -8.03
CA TYR A 107 -8.53 -22.20 -8.33
C TYR A 107 -7.59 -21.49 -7.36
N LEU A 108 -7.79 -20.19 -7.12
CA LEU A 108 -6.94 -19.40 -6.23
C LEU A 108 -7.07 -19.86 -4.77
N LYS A 109 -8.27 -20.26 -4.35
CA LYS A 109 -8.51 -20.84 -3.02
C LYS A 109 -7.78 -22.17 -2.83
N ASP A 110 -7.82 -23.04 -3.83
CA ASP A 110 -7.09 -24.31 -3.80
C ASP A 110 -5.57 -24.08 -3.76
N VAL A 111 -5.08 -23.07 -4.50
CA VAL A 111 -3.67 -22.64 -4.46
C VAL A 111 -3.30 -22.11 -3.07
N CYS A 112 -4.08 -21.20 -2.48
CA CYS A 112 -3.82 -20.71 -1.12
C CYS A 112 -3.77 -21.87 -0.11
N THR A 113 -4.67 -22.84 -0.24
CA THR A 113 -4.68 -24.04 0.61
C THR A 113 -3.42 -24.90 0.41
N LYS A 114 -2.98 -25.08 -0.84
CA LYS A 114 -1.77 -25.85 -1.19
C LYS A 114 -0.50 -25.25 -0.59
N TYR A 115 -0.40 -23.92 -0.52
CA TYR A 115 0.74 -23.21 0.05
C TYR A 115 0.54 -22.82 1.52
N GLU A 116 -0.50 -23.33 2.17
CA GLU A 116 -0.83 -23.05 3.58
C GLU A 116 -0.99 -21.54 3.89
N ILE A 117 -1.42 -20.77 2.89
CA ILE A 117 -1.66 -19.32 2.98
C ILE A 117 -3.05 -19.09 3.56
N LYS A 118 -3.11 -18.43 4.72
CA LYS A 118 -4.37 -18.13 5.41
C LYS A 118 -5.02 -16.88 4.84
N CYS A 119 -6.26 -17.01 4.36
CA CYS A 119 -7.13 -15.89 4.02
C CYS A 119 -8.33 -15.90 4.96
N ALA A 120 -8.56 -14.79 5.68
CA ALA A 120 -9.75 -14.66 6.51
C ALA A 120 -11.00 -14.41 5.62
N PRO A 121 -12.16 -15.00 5.93
CA PRO A 121 -13.40 -14.74 5.20
C PRO A 121 -13.74 -13.24 5.16
N PRO A 122 -14.32 -12.73 4.05
CA PRO A 122 -14.66 -13.47 2.84
C PRO A 122 -13.43 -13.75 1.95
N GLU A 123 -13.42 -14.92 1.30
CA GLU A 123 -12.34 -15.37 0.41
C GLU A 123 -12.60 -14.92 -1.04
N THR A 124 -12.72 -13.61 -1.24
CA THR A 124 -12.91 -13.02 -2.58
C THR A 124 -11.66 -13.23 -3.44
N THR A 125 -11.82 -13.23 -4.77
CA THR A 125 -10.69 -13.37 -5.71
C THR A 125 -9.63 -12.29 -5.48
N ALA A 126 -10.04 -11.07 -5.12
CA ALA A 126 -9.15 -9.97 -4.77
C ALA A 126 -8.26 -10.30 -3.56
N ARG A 127 -8.88 -10.74 -2.47
CA ARG A 127 -8.20 -11.04 -1.20
C ARG A 127 -7.28 -12.25 -1.34
N LEU A 128 -7.69 -13.26 -2.10
CA LEU A 128 -6.84 -14.44 -2.37
C LEU A 128 -5.59 -14.05 -3.18
N LEU A 129 -5.74 -13.22 -4.22
CA LEU A 129 -4.61 -12.72 -5.01
C LEU A 129 -3.67 -11.85 -4.16
N ASP A 130 -4.22 -10.96 -3.34
CA ASP A 130 -3.45 -10.14 -2.38
C ASP A 130 -2.56 -11.02 -1.49
N LYS A 131 -3.12 -12.08 -0.89
CA LYS A 131 -2.35 -12.98 -0.03
C LYS A 131 -1.27 -13.77 -0.77
N LEU A 132 -1.54 -14.18 -2.01
CA LEU A 132 -0.55 -14.85 -2.86
C LEU A 132 0.59 -13.91 -3.24
N VAL A 133 0.29 -12.66 -3.57
CA VAL A 133 1.31 -11.64 -3.87
C VAL A 133 2.15 -11.31 -2.64
N GLY A 134 1.51 -11.15 -1.48
CA GLY A 134 2.21 -10.99 -0.20
C GLY A 134 3.20 -12.11 0.06
N HIS A 135 2.81 -13.35 -0.19
CA HIS A 135 3.67 -14.51 0.06
C HIS A 135 4.80 -14.67 -0.97
N PHE A 136 4.52 -14.52 -2.27
CA PHE A 136 5.45 -14.87 -3.34
C PHE A 136 6.25 -13.71 -3.91
N LEU A 137 5.68 -12.49 -3.95
CA LEU A 137 6.28 -11.35 -4.62
C LEU A 137 6.85 -10.34 -3.63
N GLU A 138 6.08 -9.94 -2.62
CA GLU A 138 6.50 -8.91 -1.66
C GLU A 138 7.75 -9.33 -0.88
N GLU A 139 7.83 -10.60 -0.49
CA GLU A 139 9.00 -11.21 0.17
C GLU A 139 10.31 -11.08 -0.64
N THR A 140 10.21 -10.96 -1.97
CA THR A 140 11.37 -10.80 -2.87
C THR A 140 11.81 -9.34 -3.05
N CYS A 141 11.02 -8.39 -2.58
CA CYS A 141 11.23 -6.96 -2.79
C CYS A 141 12.12 -6.34 -1.69
N THR A 142 13.40 -6.74 -1.64
CA THR A 142 14.39 -6.14 -0.72
C THR A 142 14.72 -4.71 -1.15
N ASN A 143 15.19 -4.55 -2.39
CA ASN A 143 15.43 -3.24 -3.01
C ASN A 143 14.12 -2.65 -3.56
N PRO A 144 14.08 -1.33 -3.81
CA PRO A 144 12.91 -0.67 -4.39
C PRO A 144 12.47 -1.36 -5.67
N THR A 145 11.27 -1.93 -5.63
CA THR A 145 10.70 -2.74 -6.72
C THR A 145 9.27 -2.29 -6.99
N PHE A 146 8.98 -1.98 -8.24
CA PHE A 146 7.63 -1.72 -8.71
C PHE A 146 6.93 -3.03 -9.07
N ILE A 147 5.84 -3.35 -8.38
CA ILE A 147 4.87 -4.35 -8.83
C ILE A 147 3.86 -3.61 -9.71
N ILE A 148 3.69 -4.03 -10.96
CA ILE A 148 2.89 -3.32 -11.96
C ILE A 148 1.77 -4.21 -12.53
N ASN A 149 0.79 -3.56 -13.16
CA ASN A 149 -0.29 -4.18 -13.91
C ASN A 149 -1.25 -5.05 -13.07
N HIS A 150 -1.69 -4.52 -11.94
CA HIS A 150 -2.67 -5.18 -11.07
C HIS A 150 -4.00 -5.46 -11.81
N PRO A 151 -4.65 -6.61 -11.56
CA PRO A 151 -5.99 -6.91 -12.08
C PRO A 151 -7.05 -5.86 -11.76
N GLU A 152 -8.01 -5.67 -12.67
CA GLU A 152 -9.10 -4.69 -12.51
C GLU A 152 -9.95 -4.91 -11.25
N LEU A 153 -10.20 -6.18 -10.90
CA LEU A 153 -11.00 -6.57 -9.74
C LEU A 153 -10.46 -6.04 -8.39
N MET A 154 -9.15 -5.85 -8.28
CA MET A 154 -8.50 -5.38 -7.06
C MET A 154 -8.15 -3.89 -7.14
N SER A 155 -8.58 -3.22 -8.20
CA SER A 155 -8.20 -1.84 -8.50
C SER A 155 -9.41 -1.08 -9.05
N PRO A 156 -10.48 -0.91 -8.24
CA PRO A 156 -11.77 -0.39 -8.71
C PRO A 156 -11.67 1.05 -9.25
N LEU A 157 -10.68 1.84 -8.80
CA LEU A 157 -10.46 3.22 -9.23
C LEU A 157 -9.38 3.35 -10.33
N ALA A 158 -8.64 2.29 -10.64
CA ALA A 158 -7.55 2.35 -11.62
C ALA A 158 -8.07 2.08 -13.04
N LYS A 159 -7.61 2.88 -13.99
CA LYS A 159 -7.98 2.72 -15.40
C LYS A 159 -7.45 1.40 -15.96
N TRP A 160 -8.23 0.77 -16.83
CA TRP A 160 -7.85 -0.45 -17.53
C TRP A 160 -6.54 -0.26 -18.32
N HIS A 161 -5.78 -1.34 -18.46
CA HIS A 161 -4.52 -1.34 -19.17
C HIS A 161 -4.76 -1.23 -20.68
N ARG A 162 -4.01 -0.35 -21.35
CA ARG A 162 -4.19 -0.06 -22.79
C ARG A 162 -4.03 -1.26 -23.74
N THR A 163 -3.27 -2.28 -23.34
CA THR A 163 -2.99 -3.48 -24.17
C THR A 163 -3.29 -4.83 -23.51
N LYS A 164 -3.49 -4.89 -22.18
CA LYS A 164 -3.59 -6.15 -21.42
C LYS A 164 -4.98 -6.20 -20.79
N LYS A 165 -5.92 -6.89 -21.45
CA LYS A 165 -7.32 -6.98 -21.01
C LYS A 165 -7.41 -7.60 -19.60
N GLY A 166 -8.20 -6.99 -18.71
CA GLY A 166 -8.40 -7.47 -17.33
C GLY A 166 -7.38 -6.95 -16.32
N LEU A 167 -6.37 -6.19 -16.77
CA LEU A 167 -5.38 -5.53 -15.91
C LEU A 167 -5.59 -4.01 -15.93
N THR A 168 -4.93 -3.32 -15.01
CA THR A 168 -4.97 -1.86 -14.88
C THR A 168 -3.61 -1.22 -15.08
N GLU A 169 -3.58 0.08 -15.33
CA GLU A 169 -2.35 0.88 -15.32
C GLU A 169 -2.01 1.31 -13.88
N ARG A 170 -1.81 0.32 -13.00
CA ARG A 170 -1.45 0.51 -11.59
C ARG A 170 -0.03 0.03 -11.32
N PHE A 171 0.64 0.68 -10.36
CA PHE A 171 1.82 0.14 -9.73
C PHE A 171 1.84 0.39 -8.23
N GLU A 172 2.55 -0.48 -7.53
CA GLU A 172 2.92 -0.31 -6.13
C GLU A 172 4.44 -0.35 -6.01
N LEU A 173 5.00 0.48 -5.13
CA LEU A 173 6.43 0.44 -4.81
C LEU A 173 6.62 -0.30 -3.50
N PHE A 174 7.36 -1.39 -3.54
CA PHE A 174 7.78 -2.14 -2.36
C PHE A 174 9.25 -1.90 -2.05
N ILE A 175 9.56 -1.71 -0.77
CA ILE A 175 10.94 -1.64 -0.27
C ILE A 175 11.01 -2.43 1.03
N ASN A 176 12.00 -3.31 1.12
CA ASN A 176 12.14 -4.24 2.24
C ASN A 176 10.81 -4.93 2.60
N LYS A 177 10.16 -5.53 1.60
CA LYS A 177 8.91 -6.31 1.76
C LYS A 177 7.71 -5.50 2.26
N HIS A 178 7.81 -4.17 2.30
CA HIS A 178 6.73 -3.30 2.71
C HIS A 178 6.32 -2.40 1.55
N GLU A 179 5.02 -2.32 1.32
CA GLU A 179 4.42 -1.36 0.40
C GLU A 179 4.70 0.05 0.91
N LEU A 180 5.31 0.87 0.07
CA LEU A 180 5.60 2.27 0.36
C LEU A 180 4.64 3.19 -0.38
N CYS A 181 4.30 2.83 -1.62
CA CYS A 181 3.54 3.69 -2.50
C CYS A 181 2.54 2.90 -3.35
N ASN A 182 1.44 3.54 -3.72
CA ASN A 182 0.45 3.03 -4.67
C ASN A 182 0.09 4.13 -5.67
N ALA A 183 0.07 3.84 -6.97
CA ALA A 183 -0.24 4.81 -8.02
C ALA A 183 -1.00 4.14 -9.16
N TYR A 184 -1.81 4.91 -9.87
CA TYR A 184 -2.47 4.43 -11.06
C TYR A 184 -2.87 5.57 -12.00
N THR A 185 -3.04 5.24 -13.28
CA THR A 185 -3.85 6.08 -14.16
C THR A 185 -5.29 6.07 -13.63
N GLU A 186 -5.87 7.24 -13.41
CA GLU A 186 -7.20 7.39 -12.82
C GLU A 186 -8.29 6.91 -13.78
N LEU A 187 -9.23 6.12 -13.28
CA LEU A 187 -10.44 5.79 -14.01
C LEU A 187 -11.31 7.05 -14.13
N ASN A 188 -11.41 7.56 -15.35
CA ASN A 188 -12.15 8.78 -15.65
C ASN A 188 -13.41 8.55 -16.50
N ASP A 189 -13.87 7.29 -16.61
CA ASP A 189 -15.13 6.94 -17.26
C ASP A 189 -16.22 6.73 -16.18
N PRO A 190 -17.24 7.60 -16.09
CA PRO A 190 -18.25 7.55 -15.03
C PRO A 190 -19.15 6.31 -15.12
N VAL A 191 -19.38 5.76 -16.31
CA VAL A 191 -20.23 4.58 -16.49
C VAL A 191 -19.52 3.35 -15.93
N VAL A 192 -18.24 3.19 -16.29
CA VAL A 192 -17.42 2.10 -15.77
C VAL A 192 -17.18 2.25 -14.26
N GLN A 193 -16.93 3.47 -13.78
CA GLN A 193 -16.73 3.70 -12.35
C GLN A 193 -17.96 3.31 -11.52
N ARG A 194 -19.16 3.67 -11.99
CA ARG A 194 -20.42 3.31 -11.34
C ARG A 194 -20.65 1.80 -11.35
N GLN A 195 -20.32 1.12 -12.44
CA GLN A 195 -20.38 -0.35 -12.49
C GLN A 195 -19.46 -0.98 -11.43
N ARG A 196 -18.22 -0.52 -11.32
CA ARG A 196 -17.25 -1.04 -10.34
C ARG A 196 -17.66 -0.79 -8.89
N PHE A 197 -18.28 0.36 -8.60
CA PHE A 197 -18.89 0.57 -7.28
C PHE A 197 -20.07 -0.34 -7.00
N ALA A 198 -20.90 -0.64 -8.01
CA ALA A 198 -21.99 -1.60 -7.84
C ALA A 198 -21.48 -3.02 -7.59
N GLU A 199 -20.35 -3.40 -8.18
CA GLU A 199 -19.66 -4.67 -7.90
C GLU A 199 -19.09 -4.70 -6.47
N GLN A 200 -18.38 -3.65 -6.04
CA GLN A 200 -17.88 -3.51 -4.67
C GLN A 200 -19.01 -3.53 -3.62
N LEU A 201 -20.18 -2.96 -3.94
CA LEU A 201 -21.34 -3.02 -3.05
C LEU A 201 -21.85 -4.46 -2.87
N LYS A 202 -21.78 -5.32 -3.89
CA LYS A 202 -22.13 -6.75 -3.78
C LYS A 202 -21.14 -7.50 -2.90
N ASP A 203 -19.84 -7.19 -3.03
CA ASP A 203 -18.79 -7.78 -2.17
C ASP A 203 -19.04 -7.39 -0.71
N ARG A 204 -19.37 -6.13 -0.45
CA ARG A 204 -19.74 -5.64 0.88
C ARG A 204 -20.98 -6.34 1.45
N GLN A 205 -22.02 -6.52 0.64
CA GLN A 205 -23.22 -7.27 1.04
C GLN A 205 -22.93 -8.75 1.33
N SER A 206 -21.85 -9.29 0.75
CA SER A 206 -21.36 -10.64 0.98
C SER A 206 -20.42 -10.75 2.20
N GLY A 207 -20.24 -9.65 2.96
CA GLY A 207 -19.46 -9.62 4.19
C GLY A 207 -18.05 -9.06 4.06
N ASP A 208 -17.70 -8.41 2.94
CA ASP A 208 -16.42 -7.73 2.80
C ASP A 208 -16.48 -6.32 3.39
N ASP A 209 -16.06 -6.19 4.65
CA ASP A 209 -16.03 -4.90 5.37
C ASP A 209 -15.05 -3.87 4.75
N GLU A 210 -14.11 -4.32 3.93
CA GLU A 210 -13.10 -3.48 3.25
C GLU A 210 -13.61 -2.93 1.90
N ALA A 211 -14.72 -3.47 1.38
CA ALA A 211 -15.26 -3.07 0.09
C ALA A 211 -15.88 -1.66 0.11
N MET A 212 -15.67 -0.93 -0.98
CA MET A 212 -16.10 0.46 -1.12
C MET A 212 -17.62 0.59 -1.16
N ALA A 213 -18.14 1.69 -0.58
CA ALA A 213 -19.53 2.08 -0.77
C ALA A 213 -19.70 2.81 -2.11
N LEU A 214 -20.91 2.76 -2.67
CA LEU A 214 -21.28 3.55 -3.84
C LEU A 214 -21.30 5.05 -3.49
N ASP A 215 -20.46 5.82 -4.17
CA ASP A 215 -20.44 7.28 -4.08
C ASP A 215 -20.99 7.90 -5.38
N GLU A 216 -22.29 8.23 -5.36
CA GLU A 216 -22.94 8.92 -6.49
C GLU A 216 -22.43 10.35 -6.67
N THR A 217 -21.93 11.01 -5.62
CA THR A 217 -21.39 12.36 -5.75
C THR A 217 -20.07 12.35 -6.51
N PHE A 218 -19.22 11.35 -6.25
CA PHE A 218 -17.99 11.11 -7.03
C PHE A 218 -18.32 10.74 -8.48
N CYS A 219 -19.29 9.86 -8.73
CA CYS A 219 -19.70 9.50 -10.09
C CYS A 219 -20.25 10.72 -10.85
N THR A 220 -21.08 11.53 -10.20
CA THR A 220 -21.60 12.78 -10.76
C THR A 220 -20.45 13.74 -11.08
N ALA A 221 -19.43 13.85 -10.23
CA ALA A 221 -18.26 14.67 -10.49
C ALA A 221 -17.47 14.20 -11.72
N LEU A 222 -17.32 12.89 -11.93
CA LEU A 222 -16.69 12.33 -13.14
C LEU A 222 -17.47 12.65 -14.42
N GLU A 223 -18.80 12.77 -14.34
CA GLU A 223 -19.65 13.13 -15.49
C GLU A 223 -19.43 14.57 -15.98
N TYR A 224 -18.94 15.47 -15.12
CA TYR A 224 -18.48 16.81 -15.55
C TYR A 224 -17.16 16.77 -16.34
N GLY A 225 -16.47 15.62 -16.33
CA GLY A 225 -15.27 15.36 -17.12
C GLY A 225 -13.98 15.51 -16.30
N LEU A 226 -13.47 14.39 -15.81
CA LEU A 226 -12.10 14.29 -15.29
C LEU A 226 -11.11 14.12 -16.47
N PRO A 227 -10.14 15.03 -16.67
CA PRO A 227 -9.10 14.85 -17.68
C PRO A 227 -8.30 13.56 -17.46
N PRO A 228 -7.59 13.03 -18.49
CA PRO A 228 -6.65 11.93 -18.29
C PRO A 228 -5.63 12.29 -17.21
N THR A 229 -5.75 11.64 -16.05
CA THR A 229 -5.02 11.97 -14.81
C THR A 229 -4.34 10.72 -14.27
N ALA A 230 -3.26 10.89 -13.52
CA ALA A 230 -2.67 9.83 -12.72
C ALA A 230 -2.52 10.33 -11.28
N GLY A 231 -2.97 9.52 -10.32
CA GLY A 231 -2.86 9.81 -8.90
C GLY A 231 -1.80 8.96 -8.22
N TRP A 232 -1.43 9.38 -7.01
CA TRP A 232 -0.36 8.74 -6.27
C TRP A 232 -0.46 8.87 -4.74
N GLY A 233 -0.14 7.76 -4.06
CA GLY A 233 -0.16 7.52 -2.62
C GLY A 233 1.22 7.14 -2.05
N LEU A 234 1.56 7.59 -0.84
CA LEU A 234 2.85 7.34 -0.16
C LEU A 234 2.66 7.34 1.35
N GLY A 235 3.07 6.25 1.98
CA GLY A 235 3.12 6.16 3.44
C GLY A 235 4.29 6.95 4.01
N ILE A 236 4.04 8.18 4.50
CA ILE A 236 5.07 9.01 5.15
C ILE A 236 5.65 8.34 6.39
N ASP A 237 4.83 7.63 7.16
CA ASP A 237 5.28 6.89 8.35
C ASP A 237 6.21 5.74 7.97
N ARG A 238 5.81 4.91 6.99
CA ARG A 238 6.63 3.81 6.45
C ARG A 238 7.95 4.33 5.85
N LEU A 239 7.90 5.46 5.14
CA LEU A 239 9.09 6.12 4.62
C LEU A 239 10.02 6.61 5.73
N THR A 240 9.45 7.17 6.79
CA THR A 240 10.23 7.61 7.96
C THR A 240 10.89 6.40 8.61
N MET A 241 10.14 5.32 8.86
CA MET A 241 10.67 4.07 9.44
C MET A 241 11.89 3.56 8.67
N LEU A 242 11.79 3.51 7.34
CA LEU A 242 12.85 3.05 6.47
C LEU A 242 14.11 3.94 6.57
N LEU A 243 13.95 5.25 6.63
CA LEU A 243 15.06 6.21 6.67
C LEU A 243 15.66 6.41 8.07
N THR A 244 14.94 6.04 9.11
CA THR A 244 15.40 6.12 10.50
C THR A 244 15.72 4.75 11.09
N ASP A 245 15.76 3.71 10.26
CA ASP A 245 16.05 2.33 10.67
C ASP A 245 15.17 1.87 11.85
N SER A 246 13.89 2.23 11.77
CA SER A 246 12.91 1.96 12.82
C SER A 246 11.97 0.83 12.40
N GLN A 247 12.02 -0.29 13.12
CA GLN A 247 11.22 -1.49 12.81
C GLN A 247 9.76 -1.38 13.21
N ASN A 248 9.41 -0.43 14.08
CA ASN A 248 8.07 -0.25 14.60
C ASN A 248 7.54 1.15 14.26
N ILE A 249 6.33 1.23 13.71
CA ILE A 249 5.67 2.50 13.37
C ILE A 249 5.48 3.41 14.59
N LYS A 250 5.43 2.83 15.79
CA LYS A 250 5.34 3.58 17.05
C LYS A 250 6.54 4.48 17.32
N GLU A 251 7.71 4.14 16.78
CA GLU A 251 8.94 4.94 16.95
C GLU A 251 8.91 6.24 16.13
N VAL A 252 8.13 6.26 15.05
CA VAL A 252 8.04 7.41 14.13
C VAL A 252 6.78 8.26 14.32
N LEU A 253 5.96 7.91 15.33
CA LEU A 253 4.77 8.64 15.75
C LEU A 253 4.98 9.19 17.16
N LEU A 254 4.71 10.49 17.37
CA LEU A 254 4.92 11.13 18.68
C LEU A 254 4.04 10.50 19.77
N PHE A 255 2.79 10.19 19.43
CA PHE A 255 1.80 9.60 20.33
C PHE A 255 1.07 8.47 19.59
N PRO A 256 1.66 7.27 19.51
CA PRO A 256 1.02 6.15 18.84
C PRO A 256 -0.19 5.67 19.62
N ALA A 257 -1.16 5.06 18.91
CA ALA A 257 -2.28 4.39 19.56
C ALA A 257 -1.77 3.23 20.43
N MET A 258 -2.15 3.26 21.71
CA MET A 258 -1.81 2.23 22.69
C MET A 258 -3.10 1.55 23.16
N LYS A 259 -3.03 0.23 23.37
CA LYS A 259 -4.14 -0.46 24.03
C LYS A 259 -4.29 0.12 25.45
N PRO A 260 -5.51 0.43 25.90
CA PRO A 260 -5.74 0.79 27.29
C PRO A 260 -5.20 -0.29 28.22
N GLN A 261 -4.64 0.09 29.36
CA GLN A 261 -4.41 -0.87 30.44
C GLN A 261 -5.75 -1.18 31.09
N ASP A 262 -6.07 -2.46 31.29
CA ASP A 262 -7.22 -2.84 32.09
C ASP A 262 -7.05 -2.24 33.49
N GLU A 263 -8.01 -1.44 33.96
CA GLU A 263 -7.96 -0.94 35.34
C GLU A 263 -7.92 -2.15 36.29
N PRO A 264 -6.97 -2.21 37.24
CA PRO A 264 -7.08 -3.17 38.32
C PRO A 264 -8.40 -2.88 39.03
N SER A 265 -9.28 -3.90 39.09
CA SER A 265 -10.57 -3.76 39.73
C SER A 265 -10.40 -3.21 41.15
N ALA A 266 -10.93 -2.02 41.39
CA ALA A 266 -11.08 -1.45 42.73
C ALA A 266 -12.19 -2.22 43.48
N LYS A 267 -11.95 -3.52 43.75
CA LYS A 267 -12.78 -4.37 44.61
C LYS A 267 -11.88 -5.29 45.41
N GLY A 268 -11.48 -4.82 46.59
CA GLY A 268 -10.75 -5.63 47.55
C GLY A 268 -10.13 -4.85 48.70
N ASN A 269 -10.93 -4.06 49.42
CA ASN A 269 -10.83 -3.90 50.87
C ASN A 269 -11.91 -2.94 51.37
N ALA A 270 -13.10 -3.49 51.57
CA ALA A 270 -14.09 -2.94 52.49
C ALA A 270 -14.64 -4.12 53.33
N GLY A 271 -14.26 -4.15 54.60
CA GLY A 271 -14.74 -5.09 55.62
C GLY A 271 -14.03 -6.45 55.60
N ALA A 272 -13.59 -7.03 56.72
CA ALA A 272 -13.77 -6.73 58.14
C ALA A 272 -12.60 -7.33 58.94
#